data_AF-A0A4V6J1W0-F1
#
_entry.id   AF-A0A4V6J1W0-F1
#
_cell.length_a   1.000
_cell.length_b   1.000
_cell.length_c   1.000
_cell.angle_alpha   90.00
_cell.angle_beta   90.00
_cell.angle_gamma   90.00
#
_symmetry.space_group_name_H-M   'P 1'
#
loop_
_entity.id
_entity.type
_entity.pdbx_description
1 polymer ?
#
loop_
_entity_poly.entity_id
_entity_poly.type
_entity_poly.pdbx_seq_one_letter_code
_entity_poly.pdbx_strand_id
1 'polypeptide(L)' 'MNFARKVADKVIFMHQGKVHESGSAAILKAPETEALKEFIANDL' A
#
# COMPACT_ATOMS: atom_id res chain seq x y z
N MET A 1 3.17 5.38 -8.62
CA MET A 1 2.41 4.16 -8.24
C MET A 1 1.22 3.81 -9.19
N ASN A 2 1.36 3.76 -10.53
CA ASN A 2 0.21 3.51 -11.44
C ASN A 2 0.07 2.05 -11.94
N PHE A 3 1.16 1.27 -11.90
CA PHE A 3 1.17 -0.12 -12.37
C PHE A 3 0.48 -1.07 -11.39
N ALA A 4 0.89 -1.05 -10.10
CA ALA A 4 0.30 -1.88 -9.06
C ALA A 4 -1.21 -1.64 -8.90
N ARG A 5 -1.68 -0.40 -9.10
CA ARG A 5 -3.11 -0.06 -9.03
C ARG A 5 -3.97 -0.70 -10.13
N LYS A 6 -3.35 -1.06 -11.27
CA LYS A 6 -4.07 -1.54 -12.46
C LYS A 6 -4.05 -3.04 -12.62
N VAL A 7 -3.07 -3.72 -12.03
CA VAL A 7 -2.78 -5.13 -12.35
C VAL A 7 -2.68 -6.00 -11.09
N ALA A 8 -2.49 -5.42 -9.90
CA ALA A 8 -2.28 -6.24 -8.71
C ALA A 8 -3.61 -6.72 -8.11
N ASP A 9 -3.80 -8.03 -8.11
CA ASP A 9 -4.88 -8.68 -7.35
C ASP A 9 -4.63 -8.62 -5.84
N LYS A 10 -3.35 -8.60 -5.44
CA LYS A 10 -2.91 -8.52 -4.05
C LYS A 10 -1.68 -7.62 -3.91
N VAL A 11 -1.71 -6.78 -2.88
CA VAL A 11 -0.66 -5.86 -2.47
C VAL A 11 -0.35 -6.16 -1.00
N ILE A 12 0.94 -6.21 -0.67
CA ILE A 12 1.42 -6.38 0.70
C ILE A 12 2.43 -5.27 0.96
N PHE A 13 2.11 -4.40 1.90
CA PHE A 13 3.00 -3.35 2.37
C PHE A 13 3.77 -3.84 3.60
N MET A 14 5.10 -3.81 3.48
CA MET A 14 6.01 -4.21 4.54
C MET A 14 6.92 -3.05 4.92
N HIS A 15 7.11 -2.85 6.22
CA HIS A 15 8.01 -1.87 6.77
C HIS A 15 8.70 -2.46 8.00
N GLN A 16 10.01 -2.22 8.15
CA GLN A 16 10.82 -2.73 9.26
C GLN A 16 10.69 -4.26 9.50
N GLY A 17 10.60 -5.04 8.42
CA GLY A 17 10.48 -6.50 8.50
C GLY A 17 9.12 -7.02 8.97
N LYS A 18 8.10 -6.16 9.07
CA LYS A 18 6.73 -6.54 9.42
C LYS A 18 5.77 -6.22 8.28
N VAL A 19 4.73 -7.04 8.14
CA VAL A 19 3.59 -6.72 7.27
C VAL A 19 2.72 -5.73 8.01
N HIS A 20 2.60 -4.53 7.46
CA HIS A 20 1.77 -3.47 8.04
C HIS A 20 0.36 -3.49 7.45
N GLU A 21 0.23 -3.72 6.15
CA GLU A 21 -1.07 -3.77 5.50
C GLU A 21 -1.04 -4.73 4.31
N SER A 22 -2.13 -5.44 4.07
CA SER A 22 -2.26 -6.31 2.91
C SER A 22 -3.70 -6.36 2.44
N GLY A 23 -3.90 -6.37 1.13
CA GLY A 23 -5.23 -6.32 0.52
C GLY A 23 -5.14 -6.28 -0.99
N SER A 24 -6.22 -5.92 -1.67
CA SER A 24 -6.18 -5.69 -3.11
C SER A 24 -5.49 -4.35 -3.43
N ALA A 25 -5.31 -4.03 -4.71
CA ALA A 25 -4.84 -2.72 -5.16
C ALA A 25 -5.62 -1.51 -4.59
N ALA A 26 -6.81 -1.73 -4.02
CA ALA A 26 -7.60 -0.71 -3.34
C ALA A 26 -6.88 -0.07 -2.14
N ILE A 27 -6.04 -0.82 -1.41
CA ILE A 27 -5.31 -0.29 -0.24
C ILE A 27 -4.35 0.84 -0.59
N LEU A 28 -3.90 0.91 -1.86
CA LEU A 28 -3.09 2.02 -2.32
C LEU A 28 -3.92 3.30 -2.53
N LYS A 29 -5.23 3.19 -2.76
CA LYS A 29 -6.16 4.34 -2.93
C LYS A 29 -6.74 4.80 -1.61
N ALA A 30 -7.13 3.84 -0.79
CA ALA A 30 -7.72 4.04 0.52
C ALA A 30 -6.95 3.18 1.53
N PRO A 31 -5.73 3.59 1.91
CA PRO A 31 -4.95 2.89 2.93
C PRO A 31 -5.69 2.93 4.28
N GLU A 32 -5.74 1.80 4.95
CA GLU A 32 -6.36 1.69 6.27
C GLU A 32 -5.37 2.07 7.37
N THR A 33 -4.09 1.70 7.22
CA THR A 33 -3.05 1.96 8.21
C THR A 33 -2.37 3.31 8.04
N GLU A 34 -1.99 3.93 9.16
CA GLU A 34 -1.22 5.18 9.16
C GLU A 34 0.15 5.02 8.49
N ALA A 35 0.83 3.89 8.70
CA ALA A 35 2.11 3.60 8.06
C ALA A 35 2.02 3.58 6.53
N LEU A 36 0.97 2.99 5.95
CA LEU A 36 0.78 3.01 4.50
C LEU A 36 0.34 4.39 4.00
N LYS A 37 -0.46 5.15 4.78
CA LYS A 37 -0.81 6.55 4.47
C LYS A 37 0.43 7.43 4.37
N GLU A 38 1.29 7.37 5.37
CA GLU A 38 2.54 8.14 5.40
C GLU A 38 3.48 7.73 4.26
N PHE A 39 3.60 6.43 3.99
CA PHE A 39 4.41 5.94 2.88
C PHE A 39 3.91 6.47 1.53
N ILE A 40 2.59 6.40 1.28
CA ILE A 40 2.01 6.90 0.04
C ILE A 40 2.11 8.43 -0.05
N ALA A 41 2.00 9.15 1.08
CA ALA A 41 2.08 10.62 1.10
C ALA A 41 3.50 11.17 0.90
N ASN A 42 4.52 10.48 1.41
CA ASN A 42 5.92 10.91 1.30
C ASN A 42 6.59 10.49 -0.03
N ASP A 43 6.07 9.46 -0.71
CA ASP A 43 6.60 8.95 -1.98
C ASP A 43 5.88 9.54 -3.22
N LEU A 44 4.99 10.53 -3.01
CA LEU A 44 4.19 11.22 -4.05
C LEU A 44 4.66 12.65 -4.30
#